data_AF-A0A6B0WVP2-F1
#
_entry.id   AF-A0A6B0WVP2-F1
#
_cell.length_a   1.000
_cell.length_b   1.000
_cell.length_c   1.000
_cell.angle_alpha   90.00
_cell.angle_beta   90.00
_cell.angle_gamma   90.00
#
_symmetry.space_group_name_H-M   'P 1'
#
loop_
_entity.id
_entity.type
_entity.pdbx_description
1 polymer ?
#
loop_
_entity_poly.entity_id
_entity_poly.type
_entity_poly.pdbx_seq_one_letter_code
_entity_poly.pdbx_strand_id
1 'polypeptide(L)'
;MGYGRREDPKLFNDEQMRQYIADGYVVFEPDVPNDLHETIRQKLQFMVDEEFNYGNNVLPRVPEMDRILNSPEVQGALISVLGPGYIEHPHRFCHYISPDATQRTLAQNCHQDSYTPLGRPRQHYPRFARIMYYPQDSPVEIGPTHAIPGTQYHRRLTDQDRQNAIPIAGKAGTVSITHFDIGHAAGINALRQPRHMIKFIYVRAEEPTAPSWDCRDHIWRNPETYKTPHDLHLIWSHIWDWLCGKKDQYESFCASDPATYGLEDLHHNNLDKRLAAMHSIAATKNTDAIPALINKLNTDDQWTRLAAIYTLGAIGQPAVQPLIETLLDTATHKDENPVPTSWNEGAISMEDAVHALVAIGTPSLDPLIGLLENSSEWARINAAFALGEMDTLAAQAVPALTRCLDDASHCVVRTATDALGSIRRNSKEFIPVLERLLKVGRPEWQMPDRRDWTPYDQVRVNAAMVFTRLGKDAISAEALLLDTLSDPNGHVAAFALEALRRIGTPSAMDGVMEYLMTRRWDESIEKGRLF
;
A
#
# COMPACT_ATOMS: atom_id res chain seq x y z
N MET A 1 -33.34 -1.00 -12.82
CA MET A 1 -32.28 -1.19 -13.84
C MET A 1 -31.55 -2.47 -13.49
N GLY A 2 -31.47 -3.44 -14.41
CA GLY A 2 -30.88 -4.75 -14.10
C GLY A 2 -29.39 -4.63 -13.81
N TYR A 3 -28.89 -5.42 -12.86
CA TYR A 3 -27.46 -5.71 -12.71
C TYR A 3 -26.96 -6.33 -14.01
N GLY A 4 -26.48 -5.48 -14.91
CA GLY A 4 -25.98 -5.88 -16.23
C GLY A 4 -24.80 -6.83 -16.09
N ARG A 5 -24.61 -7.65 -17.13
CA ARG A 5 -23.42 -8.49 -17.32
C ARG A 5 -22.18 -7.62 -17.09
N ARG A 6 -21.29 -8.00 -16.17
CA ARG A 6 -20.02 -7.29 -15.96
C ARG A 6 -19.30 -7.19 -17.30
N GLU A 7 -19.06 -5.98 -17.76
CA GLU A 7 -18.25 -5.70 -18.95
C GLU A 7 -16.78 -6.06 -18.67
N ASP A 8 -16.05 -6.43 -19.72
CA ASP A 8 -14.65 -6.83 -19.58
C ASP A 8 -13.79 -5.63 -19.11
N PRO A 9 -12.89 -5.82 -18.12
CA PRO A 9 -12.04 -4.74 -17.62
C PRO A 9 -11.17 -4.10 -18.72
N LYS A 10 -11.08 -2.77 -18.72
CA LYS A 10 -10.19 -1.99 -19.61
C LYS A 10 -8.84 -1.79 -18.92
N LEU A 11 -7.93 -2.75 -19.12
CA LEU A 11 -6.59 -2.74 -18.53
C LEU A 11 -5.78 -1.49 -18.95
N PHE A 12 -4.86 -1.07 -18.09
CA PHE A 12 -3.85 -0.08 -18.48
C PHE A 12 -2.95 -0.62 -19.58
N ASN A 13 -2.47 0.28 -20.43
CA ASN A 13 -1.36 -0.01 -21.34
C ASN A 13 -0.01 0.23 -20.65
N ASP A 14 1.09 -0.06 -21.36
CA ASP A 14 2.46 0.14 -20.85
C ASP A 14 2.73 1.58 -20.40
N GLU A 15 2.26 2.59 -21.15
CA GLU A 15 2.50 3.99 -20.82
C GLU A 15 1.80 4.40 -19.52
N GLN A 16 0.55 3.99 -19.32
CA GLN A 16 -0.19 4.24 -18.08
C GLN A 16 0.48 3.54 -16.88
N MET A 17 0.98 2.32 -17.06
CA MET A 17 1.73 1.63 -16.01
C MET A 17 3.08 2.32 -15.70
N ARG A 18 3.78 2.81 -16.73
CA ARG A 18 5.01 3.60 -16.55
C ARG A 18 4.74 4.90 -15.80
N GLN A 19 3.67 5.60 -16.14
CA GLN A 19 3.24 6.81 -15.42
C GLN A 19 2.88 6.49 -13.96
N TYR A 20 2.16 5.39 -13.70
CA TYR A 20 1.86 4.97 -12.33
C TYR A 20 3.14 4.72 -11.51
N ILE A 21 4.14 4.05 -12.07
CA ILE A 21 5.40 3.74 -11.37
C ILE A 21 6.25 5.00 -11.15
N ALA A 22 6.30 5.90 -12.14
CA ALA A 22 7.11 7.11 -12.09
C ALA A 22 6.45 8.20 -11.22
N ASP A 23 5.22 8.59 -11.53
CA ASP A 23 4.51 9.67 -10.86
C ASP A 23 3.80 9.20 -9.59
N GLY A 24 3.54 7.90 -9.44
CA GLY A 24 2.81 7.34 -8.30
C GLY A 24 1.28 7.42 -8.45
N TYR A 25 0.75 7.90 -9.58
CA TYR A 25 -0.70 7.94 -9.83
C TYR A 25 -1.06 8.06 -11.32
N VAL A 26 -2.30 7.66 -11.64
CA VAL A 26 -2.93 7.85 -12.95
C VAL A 26 -4.34 8.41 -12.73
N VAL A 27 -4.76 9.34 -13.58
CA VAL A 27 -6.10 9.94 -13.58
C VAL A 27 -6.86 9.49 -14.82
N PHE A 28 -8.12 9.11 -14.65
CA PHE A 28 -8.98 8.65 -15.74
C PHE A 28 -10.46 8.91 -15.41
N GLU A 29 -11.33 8.73 -16.39
CA GLU A 29 -12.77 8.89 -16.25
C GLU A 29 -13.45 7.55 -16.60
N PRO A 30 -14.27 6.98 -15.70
CA PRO A 30 -15.05 5.79 -16.00
C PRO A 30 -16.19 6.12 -16.97
N ASP A 31 -16.48 5.24 -17.92
CA ASP A 31 -17.54 5.44 -18.90
C ASP A 31 -18.89 5.04 -18.29
N VAL A 32 -19.47 5.95 -17.51
CA VAL A 32 -20.76 5.76 -16.83
C VAL A 32 -21.69 6.95 -17.11
N PRO A 33 -23.02 6.77 -16.99
CA PRO A 33 -23.96 7.87 -17.21
C PRO A 33 -23.74 9.06 -16.28
N ASN A 34 -23.73 10.28 -16.82
CA ASN A 34 -23.46 11.51 -16.05
C ASN A 34 -24.43 11.74 -14.89
N ASP A 35 -25.70 11.33 -15.02
CA ASP A 35 -26.73 11.45 -13.98
C ASP A 35 -26.42 10.59 -12.74
N LEU A 36 -25.59 9.55 -12.88
CA LEU A 36 -25.10 8.74 -11.77
C LEU A 36 -24.24 9.57 -10.80
N HIS A 37 -23.32 10.38 -11.32
CA HIS A 37 -22.44 11.21 -10.50
C HIS A 37 -23.24 12.24 -9.70
N GLU A 38 -24.23 12.87 -10.34
CA GLU A 38 -25.12 13.82 -9.67
C GLU A 38 -25.96 13.15 -8.59
N THR A 39 -26.46 11.93 -8.84
CA THR A 39 -27.19 11.14 -7.82
C THR A 39 -26.31 10.86 -6.60
N ILE A 40 -25.07 10.42 -6.83
CA ILE A 40 -24.10 10.17 -5.75
C ILE A 40 -23.83 11.47 -4.97
N ARG A 41 -23.57 12.57 -5.68
CA ARG A 41 -23.31 13.88 -5.08
C ARG A 41 -24.46 14.35 -4.19
N GLN A 42 -25.70 14.22 -4.65
CA GLN A 42 -26.89 14.61 -3.90
C GLN A 42 -27.05 13.77 -2.62
N LYS A 43 -26.85 12.45 -2.70
CA LYS A 43 -26.91 11.58 -1.50
C LYS A 43 -25.82 11.90 -0.49
N LEU A 44 -24.59 12.16 -0.95
CA LEU A 44 -23.49 12.58 -0.07
C LEU A 44 -23.74 13.95 0.56
N GLN A 45 -24.35 14.88 -0.19
CA GLN A 45 -24.72 16.18 0.34
C GLN A 45 -25.82 16.04 1.40
N PHE A 46 -26.85 15.23 1.14
CA PHE A 46 -27.88 14.94 2.13
C PHE A 46 -27.30 14.34 3.42
N MET A 47 -26.33 13.42 3.32
CA MET A 47 -25.66 12.87 4.49
C MET A 47 -24.97 13.95 5.34
N VAL A 48 -24.38 14.96 4.72
CA VAL A 48 -23.73 16.08 5.42
C VAL A 48 -24.75 17.00 6.09
N ASP A 49 -25.86 17.27 5.40
CA ASP A 49 -26.86 18.24 5.87
C ASP A 49 -27.79 17.67 6.94
N GLU A 50 -28.15 16.39 6.83
CA GLU A 50 -29.23 15.77 7.63
C GLU A 50 -28.77 14.59 8.50
N GLU A 51 -27.56 14.05 8.26
CA GLU A 51 -27.07 12.84 8.91
C GLU A 51 -25.63 13.05 9.47
N PHE A 52 -24.73 12.09 9.24
CA PHE A 52 -23.33 12.15 9.63
C PHE A 52 -22.46 11.38 8.64
N ASN A 53 -21.14 11.53 8.74
CA ASN A 53 -20.20 10.79 7.89
C ASN A 53 -20.10 9.32 8.33
N TYR A 54 -20.71 8.41 7.56
CA TYR A 54 -20.71 6.97 7.84
C TYR A 54 -19.35 6.27 7.67
N GLY A 55 -18.34 6.94 7.11
CA GLY A 55 -17.02 6.34 6.86
C GLY A 55 -17.13 5.01 6.10
N ASN A 56 -16.73 3.91 6.75
CA ASN A 56 -16.76 2.56 6.17
C ASN A 56 -18.17 2.06 5.79
N ASN A 57 -19.24 2.69 6.29
CA ASN A 57 -20.63 2.34 5.96
C ASN A 57 -21.21 3.17 4.81
N VAL A 58 -20.39 3.94 4.08
CA VAL A 58 -20.88 4.75 2.96
C VAL A 58 -21.48 3.93 1.80
N LEU A 59 -20.92 2.76 1.47
CA LEU A 59 -21.38 1.99 0.30
C LEU A 59 -22.84 1.51 0.45
N PRO A 60 -23.28 0.94 1.60
CA PRO A 60 -24.70 0.67 1.82
C PRO A 60 -25.59 1.92 1.77
N ARG A 61 -25.07 3.09 2.16
CA ARG A 61 -25.82 4.36 2.18
C ARG A 61 -25.91 5.04 0.81
N VAL A 62 -24.94 4.80 -0.07
CA VAL A 62 -24.84 5.35 -1.42
C VAL A 62 -24.42 4.22 -2.39
N PRO A 63 -25.30 3.24 -2.62
CA PRO A 63 -24.98 2.03 -3.38
C PRO A 63 -24.67 2.31 -4.87
N GLU A 64 -25.07 3.47 -5.40
CA GLU A 64 -24.72 3.92 -6.74
C GLU A 64 -23.22 3.94 -7.00
N MET A 65 -22.40 4.14 -5.97
CA MET A 65 -20.94 4.10 -6.10
C MET A 65 -20.43 2.73 -6.55
N ASP A 66 -21.14 1.64 -6.29
CA ASP A 66 -20.78 0.29 -6.78
C ASP A 66 -20.65 0.26 -8.30
N ARG A 67 -21.49 1.02 -9.02
CA ARG A 67 -21.40 1.15 -10.48
C ARG A 67 -20.14 1.88 -10.96
N ILE A 68 -19.59 2.78 -10.14
CA ILE A 68 -18.32 3.45 -10.41
C ILE A 68 -17.17 2.47 -10.15
N LEU A 69 -17.16 1.85 -8.97
CA LEU A 69 -16.07 0.96 -8.54
C LEU A 69 -15.96 -0.31 -9.38
N ASN A 70 -17.07 -0.77 -9.95
CA ASN A 70 -17.12 -1.93 -10.85
C ASN A 70 -17.16 -1.53 -12.34
N SER A 71 -16.89 -0.27 -12.71
CA SER A 71 -16.75 0.09 -14.12
C SER A 71 -15.54 -0.60 -14.75
N PRO A 72 -15.53 -0.86 -16.07
CA PRO A 72 -14.40 -1.46 -16.77
C PRO A 72 -13.06 -0.75 -16.53
N GLU A 73 -13.06 0.59 -16.47
CA GLU A 73 -11.86 1.40 -16.27
C GLU A 73 -11.32 1.28 -14.84
N VAL A 74 -12.18 1.35 -13.82
CA VAL A 74 -11.75 1.22 -12.42
C VAL A 74 -11.25 -0.19 -12.14
N GLN A 75 -12.00 -1.21 -12.58
CA GLN A 75 -11.56 -2.61 -12.48
C GLN A 75 -10.25 -2.83 -13.23
N GLY A 76 -10.15 -2.32 -14.46
CA GLY A 76 -8.95 -2.48 -15.29
C GLY A 76 -7.71 -1.85 -14.67
N ALA A 77 -7.84 -0.65 -14.11
CA ALA A 77 -6.77 0.03 -13.36
C ALA A 77 -6.33 -0.77 -12.12
N LEU A 78 -7.29 -1.25 -11.31
CA LEU A 78 -7.01 -2.05 -10.13
C LEU A 78 -6.32 -3.38 -10.48
N ILE A 79 -6.79 -4.07 -11.52
CA ILE A 79 -6.17 -5.32 -12.01
C ILE A 79 -4.75 -5.06 -12.52
N SER A 80 -4.55 -3.96 -13.25
CA SER A 80 -3.24 -3.60 -13.80
C SER A 80 -2.22 -3.31 -12.70
N VAL A 81 -2.63 -2.63 -11.63
CA VAL A 81 -1.74 -2.21 -10.53
C VAL A 81 -1.58 -3.27 -9.42
N LEU A 82 -2.63 -4.01 -9.08
CA LEU A 82 -2.67 -4.92 -7.92
C LEU A 82 -2.87 -6.40 -8.29
N GLY A 83 -3.14 -6.71 -9.55
CA GLY A 83 -3.45 -8.05 -10.03
C GLY A 83 -4.94 -8.41 -9.93
N PRO A 84 -5.41 -9.45 -10.65
CA PRO A 84 -6.83 -9.80 -10.77
C PRO A 84 -7.47 -10.27 -9.46
N GLY A 85 -6.66 -10.71 -8.50
CA GLY A 85 -7.10 -11.16 -7.18
C GLY A 85 -7.14 -10.08 -6.12
N TYR A 86 -7.04 -8.79 -6.45
CA TYR A 86 -6.99 -7.70 -5.46
C TYR A 86 -8.14 -7.78 -4.43
N ILE A 87 -7.89 -7.28 -3.22
CA ILE A 87 -8.85 -7.23 -2.12
C ILE A 87 -9.33 -5.79 -1.97
N GLU A 88 -10.64 -5.56 -1.94
CA GLU A 88 -11.18 -4.29 -1.46
C GLU A 88 -10.99 -4.23 0.05
N HIS A 89 -10.20 -3.25 0.50
CA HIS A 89 -9.94 -3.06 1.90
C HIS A 89 -11.18 -2.41 2.57
N PRO A 90 -11.65 -2.84 3.76
CA PRO A 90 -12.91 -2.34 4.35
C PRO A 90 -12.95 -0.83 4.60
N HIS A 91 -11.77 -0.22 4.75
CA HIS A 91 -11.63 1.21 4.98
C HIS A 91 -11.89 2.07 3.74
N ARG A 92 -12.76 3.06 3.94
CA ARG A 92 -13.15 4.08 2.98
C ARG A 92 -13.61 5.32 3.72
N PHE A 93 -13.42 6.49 3.12
CA PHE A 93 -13.71 7.74 3.79
C PHE A 93 -14.28 8.78 2.84
N CYS A 94 -15.36 9.44 3.27
CA CYS A 94 -15.96 10.57 2.57
C CYS A 94 -15.25 11.85 3.01
N HIS A 95 -14.46 12.42 2.13
CA HIS A 95 -13.83 13.71 2.34
C HIS A 95 -14.77 14.83 1.88
N TYR A 96 -15.24 15.60 2.85
CA TYR A 96 -16.03 16.81 2.64
C TYR A 96 -15.18 18.04 2.99
N ILE A 97 -15.16 19.05 2.12
CA ILE A 97 -14.73 20.40 2.52
C ILE A 97 -15.91 21.35 2.43
N SER A 98 -16.16 22.00 3.55
CA SER A 98 -17.21 23.00 3.71
C SER A 98 -16.95 24.23 2.84
N PRO A 99 -18.03 24.88 2.33
CA PRO A 99 -17.98 26.24 1.81
C PRO A 99 -17.24 27.26 2.69
N ASP A 100 -17.32 27.07 4.02
CA ASP A 100 -16.78 27.99 5.02
C ASP A 100 -15.39 27.59 5.53
N ALA A 101 -14.74 26.62 4.88
CA ALA A 101 -13.42 26.16 5.30
C ALA A 101 -12.41 27.31 5.30
N THR A 102 -11.83 27.61 6.46
CA THR A 102 -10.92 28.75 6.66
C THR A 102 -9.46 28.46 6.33
N GLN A 103 -9.20 27.30 5.72
CA GLN A 103 -7.85 26.80 5.55
C GLN A 103 -7.07 27.63 4.53
N ARG A 104 -5.84 28.04 4.89
CA ARG A 104 -5.11 29.09 4.16
C ARG A 104 -3.94 28.59 3.32
N THR A 105 -3.37 27.42 3.61
CA THR A 105 -2.20 26.90 2.87
C THR A 105 -2.29 25.40 2.62
N LEU A 106 -1.78 24.98 1.45
CA LEU A 106 -1.72 23.58 1.05
C LEU A 106 -0.76 22.76 1.94
N ALA A 107 0.36 23.36 2.34
CA ALA A 107 1.41 22.70 3.11
C ALA A 107 0.91 22.10 4.44
N GLN A 108 -0.07 22.74 5.08
CA GLN A 108 -0.72 22.26 6.32
C GLN A 108 -1.52 20.97 6.09
N ASN A 109 -1.90 20.67 4.85
CA ASN A 109 -2.64 19.47 4.47
C ASN A 109 -1.78 18.37 3.88
N CYS A 110 -0.51 18.62 3.52
CA CYS A 110 0.27 17.56 2.88
C CYS A 110 0.67 16.49 3.89
N HIS A 111 0.32 15.26 3.56
CA HIS A 111 0.68 14.09 4.34
C HIS A 111 0.90 12.90 3.40
N GLN A 112 1.58 11.89 3.91
CA GLN A 112 1.46 10.54 3.38
C GLN A 112 0.50 9.81 4.30
N ASP A 113 -0.44 9.11 3.69
CA ASP A 113 -1.47 8.38 4.40
C ASP A 113 -0.85 7.29 5.27
N SER A 114 -1.61 6.94 6.29
CA SER A 114 -1.44 5.69 7.01
C SER A 114 -2.79 5.03 7.10
N TYR A 115 -2.80 3.72 7.28
CA TYR A 115 -4.03 3.03 7.55
C TYR A 115 -4.23 2.99 9.07
N THR A 116 -5.05 3.89 9.62
CA THR A 116 -5.40 3.87 11.04
C THR A 116 -6.71 3.11 11.21
N PRO A 117 -6.81 2.20 12.18
CA PRO A 117 -5.93 1.96 13.34
C PRO A 117 -4.95 0.79 13.15
N LEU A 118 -4.43 0.61 11.94
CA LEU A 118 -3.58 -0.52 11.56
C LEU A 118 -2.29 0.03 10.98
N GLY A 119 -1.56 0.73 11.85
CA GLY A 119 -0.25 1.26 11.52
C GLY A 119 0.55 0.19 10.81
N ARG A 120 1.06 0.54 9.63
CA ARG A 120 1.67 -0.40 8.70
C ARG A 120 2.99 0.12 8.19
N PRO A 121 3.91 -0.77 7.79
CA PRO A 121 5.11 -0.37 7.08
C PRO A 121 4.77 0.35 5.77
N ARG A 122 5.57 1.36 5.43
CA ARG A 122 5.62 1.88 4.06
C ARG A 122 6.24 0.83 3.16
N GLN A 123 5.74 0.71 1.93
CA GLN A 123 6.20 -0.28 0.96
C GLN A 123 6.57 0.42 -0.32
N HIS A 124 7.68 0.01 -0.94
CA HIS A 124 8.05 0.50 -2.27
C HIS A 124 7.28 -0.24 -3.36
N TYR A 125 6.98 -1.53 -3.16
CA TYR A 125 6.17 -2.27 -4.11
C TYR A 125 4.69 -1.86 -4.03
N PRO A 126 3.95 -1.84 -5.16
CA PRO A 126 2.49 -1.64 -5.23
C PRO A 126 1.68 -2.73 -4.51
N ARG A 127 1.77 -2.76 -3.19
CA ARG A 127 1.08 -3.68 -2.27
C ARG A 127 -0.31 -3.17 -1.93
N PHE A 128 -0.47 -1.84 -1.98
CA PHE A 128 -1.74 -1.16 -1.78
C PHE A 128 -1.88 0.00 -2.78
N ALA A 129 -3.09 0.19 -3.26
CA ALA A 129 -3.46 1.35 -4.05
C ALA A 129 -4.68 2.03 -3.43
N ARG A 130 -4.91 3.27 -3.84
CA ARG A 130 -6.15 3.98 -3.50
C ARG A 130 -6.84 4.51 -4.72
N ILE A 131 -8.16 4.44 -4.70
CA ILE A 131 -9.04 5.17 -5.61
C ILE A 131 -9.53 6.42 -4.89
N MET A 132 -9.40 7.57 -5.56
CA MET A 132 -10.06 8.83 -5.18
C MET A 132 -11.07 9.17 -6.26
N TYR A 133 -12.33 9.34 -5.88
CA TYR A 133 -13.43 9.59 -6.81
C TYR A 133 -14.13 10.91 -6.49
N TYR A 134 -14.38 11.72 -7.53
CA TYR A 134 -15.11 12.98 -7.45
C TYR A 134 -16.47 12.89 -8.14
N PRO A 135 -17.59 13.00 -7.40
CA PRO A 135 -18.93 12.97 -7.99
C PRO A 135 -19.36 14.31 -8.62
N GLN A 136 -18.47 15.30 -8.66
CA GLN A 136 -18.73 16.66 -9.09
C GLN A 136 -17.55 17.21 -9.88
N ASP A 137 -17.82 18.21 -10.73
CA ASP A 137 -16.77 19.00 -11.36
C ASP A 137 -15.83 19.54 -10.29
N SER A 138 -14.55 19.29 -10.50
CA SER A 138 -13.50 19.55 -9.53
C SER A 138 -12.41 20.45 -10.12
N PRO A 139 -12.73 21.69 -10.54
CA PRO A 139 -11.73 22.64 -10.99
C PRO A 139 -10.79 23.01 -9.83
N VAL A 140 -9.64 23.62 -10.10
CA VAL A 140 -8.60 23.88 -9.07
C VAL A 140 -9.14 24.72 -7.90
N GLU A 141 -10.01 25.69 -8.20
CA GLU A 141 -10.65 26.62 -7.25
C GLU A 141 -11.61 25.90 -6.28
N ILE A 142 -12.10 24.73 -6.71
CA ILE A 142 -12.60 23.59 -5.93
C ILE A 142 -11.94 23.23 -4.60
N GLY A 143 -10.61 23.33 -4.64
CA GLY A 143 -9.72 22.58 -3.77
C GLY A 143 -9.79 21.07 -3.97
N PRO A 144 -9.52 20.52 -5.17
CA PRO A 144 -9.34 19.08 -5.35
C PRO A 144 -8.11 18.59 -4.58
N THR A 145 -8.00 17.28 -4.38
CA THR A 145 -6.77 16.69 -3.83
C THR A 145 -5.61 16.97 -4.77
N HIS A 146 -4.49 17.38 -4.20
CA HIS A 146 -3.22 17.51 -4.89
C HIS A 146 -2.40 16.24 -4.64
N ALA A 147 -1.80 15.68 -5.68
CA ALA A 147 -0.79 14.62 -5.57
C ALA A 147 0.61 15.23 -5.64
N ILE A 148 1.59 14.59 -5.01
CA ILE A 148 3.00 15.01 -5.08
C ILE A 148 3.78 13.91 -5.82
N PRO A 149 3.99 14.06 -7.14
CA PRO A 149 4.56 13.00 -7.96
C PRO A 149 5.94 12.53 -7.49
N GLY A 150 6.20 11.22 -7.57
CA GLY A 150 7.50 10.61 -7.24
C GLY A 150 7.75 10.36 -5.74
N THR A 151 6.89 10.85 -4.85
CA THR A 151 7.07 10.74 -3.39
C THR A 151 6.64 9.41 -2.79
N GLN A 152 6.09 8.49 -3.58
CA GLN A 152 5.62 7.18 -3.11
C GLN A 152 6.71 6.31 -2.47
N TYR A 153 7.98 6.58 -2.77
CA TYR A 153 9.14 5.90 -2.18
C TYR A 153 9.83 6.75 -1.09
N HIS A 154 9.32 7.95 -0.79
CA HIS A 154 9.91 8.81 0.24
C HIS A 154 9.57 8.28 1.63
N ARG A 155 10.57 8.29 2.52
CA ARG A 155 10.39 7.96 3.94
C ARG A 155 9.45 8.96 4.60
N ARG A 156 9.61 10.23 4.24
CA ARG A 156 8.79 11.37 4.68
C ARG A 156 8.76 12.48 3.62
N LEU A 157 7.74 13.31 3.66
CA LEU A 157 7.65 14.51 2.81
C LEU A 157 8.52 15.65 3.33
N THR A 158 9.33 16.22 2.45
CA THR A 158 10.13 17.43 2.68
C THR A 158 9.37 18.69 2.25
N ASP A 159 9.87 19.87 2.62
CA ASP A 159 9.30 21.14 2.13
C ASP A 159 9.47 21.30 0.61
N GLN A 160 10.52 20.72 0.04
CA GLN A 160 10.72 20.69 -1.41
C GLN A 160 9.66 19.83 -2.09
N ASP A 161 9.31 18.68 -1.52
CA ASP A 161 8.25 17.81 -2.03
C ASP A 161 6.91 18.57 -2.06
N ARG A 162 6.58 19.29 -0.97
CA ARG A 162 5.32 20.05 -0.86
C ARG A 162 5.15 21.12 -1.94
N GLN A 163 6.25 21.64 -2.51
CA GLN A 163 6.21 22.62 -3.61
C GLN A 163 5.84 21.99 -4.95
N ASN A 164 6.01 20.68 -5.11
CA ASN A 164 5.73 19.94 -6.34
C ASN A 164 4.31 19.35 -6.38
N ALA A 165 3.41 19.81 -5.50
CA ALA A 165 2.04 19.32 -5.44
C ALA A 165 1.21 19.78 -6.65
N ILE A 166 0.57 18.84 -7.35
CA ILE A 166 -0.23 19.07 -8.56
C ILE A 166 -1.69 18.76 -8.28
N PRO A 167 -2.64 19.69 -8.55
CA PRO A 167 -4.07 19.43 -8.36
C PRO A 167 -4.57 18.35 -9.32
N ILE A 168 -5.33 17.39 -8.79
CA ILE A 168 -6.11 16.43 -9.59
C ILE A 168 -7.45 17.08 -9.93
N ALA A 169 -7.42 18.03 -10.86
CA ALA A 169 -8.62 18.69 -11.36
C ALA A 169 -9.24 17.89 -12.51
N GLY A 170 -10.57 17.92 -12.61
CA GLY A 170 -11.29 17.20 -13.65
C GLY A 170 -12.80 17.39 -13.56
N LYS A 171 -13.55 16.74 -14.44
CA LYS A 171 -15.02 16.78 -14.44
C LYS A 171 -15.62 15.82 -13.39
N ALA A 172 -16.92 15.96 -13.13
CA ALA A 172 -17.68 14.94 -12.42
C ALA A 172 -17.41 13.57 -13.04
N GLY A 173 -17.07 12.57 -12.22
CA GLY A 173 -16.62 11.28 -12.71
C GLY A 173 -15.12 11.06 -12.59
N THR A 174 -14.31 12.11 -12.40
CA THR A 174 -12.85 11.97 -12.31
C THR A 174 -12.45 10.99 -11.22
N VAL A 175 -11.65 10.01 -11.61
CA VAL A 175 -11.05 9.00 -10.74
C VAL A 175 -9.53 9.11 -10.82
N SER A 176 -8.84 9.02 -9.69
CA SER A 176 -7.42 8.73 -9.67
C SER A 176 -7.12 7.44 -8.94
N ILE A 177 -6.24 6.61 -9.52
CA ILE A 177 -5.58 5.52 -8.82
C ILE A 177 -4.21 6.01 -8.37
N THR A 178 -3.90 5.87 -7.09
CA THR A 178 -2.65 6.35 -6.49
C THR A 178 -1.93 5.20 -5.79
N HIS A 179 -0.60 5.22 -5.81
CA HIS A 179 0.21 4.46 -4.87
C HIS A 179 -0.13 4.90 -3.46
N PHE A 180 -0.29 3.95 -2.54
CA PHE A 180 -0.72 4.30 -1.18
C PHE A 180 0.26 5.24 -0.47
N ASP A 181 1.56 5.07 -0.66
CA ASP A 181 2.52 5.93 0.04
C ASP A 181 2.80 7.29 -0.65
N ILE A 182 2.07 7.65 -1.73
CA ILE A 182 2.25 8.97 -2.35
C ILE A 182 1.83 10.10 -1.40
N GLY A 183 2.64 11.15 -1.36
CA GLY A 183 2.30 12.41 -0.73
C GLY A 183 1.11 13.06 -1.43
N HIS A 184 0.16 13.56 -0.64
CA HIS A 184 -1.01 14.25 -1.16
C HIS A 184 -1.54 15.26 -0.16
N ALA A 185 -2.40 16.17 -0.63
CA ALA A 185 -2.94 17.26 0.18
C ALA A 185 -4.36 17.61 -0.25
N ALA A 186 -5.23 17.86 0.72
CA ALA A 186 -6.52 18.50 0.44
C ALA A 186 -6.29 19.93 -0.09
N GLY A 187 -6.84 20.22 -1.27
CA GLY A 187 -6.75 21.55 -1.87
C GLY A 187 -7.56 22.62 -1.12
N ILE A 188 -7.32 23.88 -1.48
CA ILE A 188 -7.98 25.04 -0.87
C ILE A 188 -9.27 25.34 -1.63
N ASN A 189 -10.40 25.39 -0.92
CA ASN A 189 -11.69 25.72 -1.50
C ASN A 189 -11.86 27.25 -1.59
N ALA A 190 -11.66 27.79 -2.80
CA ALA A 190 -11.82 29.21 -3.10
C ALA A 190 -13.24 29.57 -3.60
N LEU A 191 -14.00 28.59 -4.10
CA LEU A 191 -15.34 28.81 -4.65
C LEU A 191 -16.45 28.91 -3.59
N ARG A 192 -16.18 28.53 -2.33
CA ARG A 192 -17.19 28.43 -1.26
C ARG A 192 -18.36 27.54 -1.68
N GLN A 193 -18.05 26.42 -2.33
CA GLN A 193 -19.01 25.37 -2.68
C GLN A 193 -18.62 24.07 -1.97
N PRO A 194 -19.58 23.22 -1.57
CA PRO A 194 -19.24 21.96 -0.93
C PRO A 194 -18.45 21.07 -1.91
N ARG A 195 -17.38 20.42 -1.40
CA ARG A 195 -16.59 19.49 -2.20
C ARG A 195 -16.53 18.11 -1.59
N HIS A 196 -17.09 17.15 -2.32
CA HIS A 196 -17.06 15.72 -1.99
C HIS A 196 -15.95 15.00 -2.76
N MET A 197 -15.24 14.12 -2.06
CA MET A 197 -14.32 13.14 -2.64
C MET A 197 -14.38 11.88 -1.80
N ILE A 198 -14.40 10.70 -2.41
CA ILE A 198 -14.45 9.44 -1.67
C ILE A 198 -13.17 8.66 -1.92
N LYS A 199 -12.54 8.23 -0.84
CA LYS A 199 -11.31 7.45 -0.83
C LYS A 199 -11.62 5.99 -0.55
N PHE A 200 -11.11 5.10 -1.39
CA PHE A 200 -11.16 3.64 -1.21
C PHE A 200 -9.75 3.07 -1.21
N ILE A 201 -9.50 2.05 -0.40
CA ILE A 201 -8.21 1.35 -0.33
C ILE A 201 -8.37 -0.04 -0.94
N TYR A 202 -7.33 -0.49 -1.65
CA TYR A 202 -7.25 -1.83 -2.21
C TYR A 202 -5.90 -2.45 -1.89
N VAL A 203 -5.88 -3.77 -1.73
CA VAL A 203 -4.70 -4.55 -1.36
C VAL A 203 -4.40 -5.55 -2.46
N ARG A 204 -3.13 -5.68 -2.83
CA ARG A 204 -2.63 -6.81 -3.62
C ARG A 204 -2.79 -8.09 -2.80
N ALA A 205 -3.48 -9.08 -3.36
CA ALA A 205 -3.61 -10.38 -2.72
C ALA A 205 -2.51 -11.37 -3.13
N GLU A 206 -1.94 -11.17 -4.32
CA GLU A 206 -1.04 -12.13 -4.96
C GLU A 206 0.18 -11.43 -5.56
N GLU A 207 1.31 -12.10 -5.43
CA GLU A 207 2.59 -11.66 -5.99
C GLU A 207 2.54 -11.74 -7.52
N PRO A 208 3.09 -10.73 -8.23
CA PRO A 208 3.15 -10.76 -9.68
C PRO A 208 4.04 -11.91 -10.17
N THR A 209 3.48 -12.78 -11.02
CA THR A 209 4.25 -13.81 -11.74
C THR A 209 4.36 -13.52 -13.24
N ALA A 210 3.60 -12.53 -13.71
CA ALA A 210 3.55 -11.99 -15.06
C ALA A 210 2.80 -10.64 -15.01
N PRO A 211 2.94 -9.78 -16.04
CA PRO A 211 2.15 -8.56 -16.14
C PRO A 211 0.63 -8.81 -16.05
N SER A 212 -0.07 -7.97 -15.30
CA SER A 212 -1.54 -7.99 -15.18
C SER A 212 -2.24 -6.85 -15.92
N TRP A 213 -1.52 -6.15 -16.79
CA TRP A 213 -2.01 -5.08 -17.68
C TRP A 213 -1.85 -5.48 -19.15
N ASP A 214 -2.28 -4.64 -20.11
CA ASP A 214 -2.01 -4.87 -21.55
C ASP A 214 -0.54 -4.57 -21.88
N CYS A 215 0.33 -5.49 -21.48
CA CYS A 215 1.77 -5.37 -21.60
C CYS A 215 2.26 -5.71 -23.02
N ARG A 216 3.00 -4.79 -23.66
CA ARG A 216 3.60 -5.00 -25.00
C ARG A 216 5.12 -5.02 -24.96
N ASP A 217 5.73 -4.28 -24.03
CA ASP A 217 7.16 -4.22 -23.84
C ASP A 217 7.54 -4.67 -22.42
N HIS A 218 8.23 -5.81 -22.30
CA HIS A 218 8.63 -6.33 -20.99
C HIS A 218 9.90 -5.66 -20.42
N ILE A 219 10.51 -4.74 -21.17
CA ILE A 219 11.66 -3.96 -20.71
C ILE A 219 11.19 -2.56 -20.33
N TRP A 220 11.61 -2.10 -19.15
CA TRP A 220 11.33 -0.75 -18.70
C TRP A 220 11.90 0.28 -19.68
N ARG A 221 11.06 1.26 -19.99
CA ARG A 221 11.46 2.54 -20.58
C ARG A 221 10.77 3.62 -19.78
N ASN A 222 11.44 4.76 -19.62
CA ASN A 222 10.78 5.90 -18.99
C ASN A 222 9.53 6.28 -19.80
N PRO A 223 8.44 6.71 -19.12
CA PRO A 223 7.23 7.16 -19.81
C PRO A 223 7.55 8.35 -20.72
N GLU A 224 6.76 8.53 -21.77
CA GLU A 224 6.94 9.65 -22.72
C GLU A 224 6.91 11.00 -22.01
N THR A 225 6.07 11.09 -20.98
CA THR A 225 6.01 12.24 -20.07
C THR A 225 5.85 11.79 -18.62
N TYR A 226 6.55 12.44 -17.70
CA TYR A 226 6.38 12.27 -16.26
C TYR A 226 6.46 13.62 -15.54
N LYS A 227 5.85 13.69 -14.36
CA LYS A 227 5.70 14.91 -13.55
C LYS A 227 6.67 14.95 -12.37
N THR A 228 7.23 13.80 -11.98
CA THR A 228 8.30 13.73 -10.97
C THR A 228 9.51 14.59 -11.39
N PRO A 229 10.13 15.34 -10.46
CA PRO A 229 11.19 16.30 -10.78
C PRO A 229 12.51 15.65 -11.22
N HIS A 230 12.75 14.40 -10.86
CA HIS A 230 13.99 13.68 -11.15
C HIS A 230 13.73 12.33 -11.79
N ASP A 231 14.66 11.93 -12.67
CA ASP A 231 14.68 10.62 -13.29
C ASP A 231 15.20 9.58 -12.28
N LEU A 232 14.34 8.61 -11.94
CA LEU A 232 14.67 7.50 -11.06
C LEU A 232 14.66 6.17 -11.82
N HIS A 233 15.17 6.16 -13.06
CA HIS A 233 15.24 5.00 -13.95
C HIS A 233 15.60 3.69 -13.26
N LEU A 234 16.64 3.67 -12.41
CA LEU A 234 17.07 2.48 -11.66
C LEU A 234 15.96 1.92 -10.75
N ILE A 235 15.20 2.79 -10.09
CA ILE A 235 14.13 2.38 -9.18
C ILE A 235 12.89 1.97 -9.98
N TRP A 236 12.53 2.73 -11.01
CA TRP A 236 11.35 2.43 -11.82
C TRP A 236 11.49 1.11 -12.60
N SER A 237 12.67 0.87 -13.17
CA SER A 237 12.98 -0.42 -13.82
C SER A 237 12.93 -1.59 -12.85
N HIS A 238 13.39 -1.41 -11.61
CA HIS A 238 13.28 -2.42 -10.55
C HIS A 238 11.84 -2.77 -10.20
N ILE A 239 10.99 -1.75 -10.01
CA ILE A 239 9.55 -1.96 -9.73
C ILE A 239 8.84 -2.57 -10.94
N TRP A 240 9.20 -2.18 -12.17
CA TRP A 240 8.67 -2.75 -13.40
C TRP A 240 8.99 -4.23 -13.55
N ASP A 241 10.25 -4.62 -13.30
CA ASP A 241 10.69 -6.01 -13.37
C ASP A 241 9.97 -6.87 -12.33
N TRP A 242 9.78 -6.34 -11.11
CA TRP A 242 8.96 -6.99 -10.10
C TRP A 242 7.51 -7.17 -10.56
N LEU A 243 6.85 -6.13 -11.10
CA LEU A 243 5.49 -6.23 -11.66
C LEU A 243 5.38 -7.19 -12.85
N CYS A 244 6.47 -7.37 -13.61
CA CYS A 244 6.56 -8.37 -14.66
C CYS A 244 6.78 -9.81 -14.14
N GLY A 245 6.98 -10.00 -12.84
CA GLY A 245 7.27 -11.29 -12.22
C GLY A 245 8.68 -11.82 -12.51
N LYS A 246 9.63 -10.93 -12.82
CA LYS A 246 11.01 -11.32 -13.10
C LYS A 246 11.74 -11.71 -11.80
N LYS A 247 12.58 -12.75 -11.90
CA LYS A 247 13.42 -13.21 -10.79
C LYS A 247 14.59 -12.27 -10.52
N ASP A 248 15.20 -11.75 -11.57
CA ASP A 248 16.18 -10.67 -11.51
C ASP A 248 15.44 -9.36 -11.76
N GLN A 249 15.44 -8.49 -10.76
CA GLN A 249 14.73 -7.21 -10.80
C GLN A 249 15.59 -6.09 -11.40
N TYR A 250 16.77 -6.40 -11.93
CA TYR A 250 17.63 -5.46 -12.64
C TYR A 250 17.76 -5.75 -14.14
N GLU A 251 16.96 -6.67 -14.69
CA GLU A 251 16.99 -7.05 -16.11
C GLU A 251 16.75 -5.84 -17.02
N SER A 252 15.70 -5.06 -16.72
CA SER A 252 15.39 -3.86 -17.50
C SER A 252 16.45 -2.78 -17.36
N PHE A 253 17.00 -2.61 -16.15
CA PHE A 253 18.08 -1.66 -15.91
C PHE A 253 19.32 -2.00 -16.74
N CYS A 254 19.74 -3.27 -16.73
CA CYS A 254 20.89 -3.76 -17.49
C CYS A 254 20.70 -3.72 -19.01
N ALA A 255 19.46 -3.57 -19.51
CA ALA A 255 19.17 -3.37 -20.92
C ALA A 255 19.38 -1.92 -21.40
N SER A 256 19.56 -0.97 -20.48
CA SER A 256 19.89 0.42 -20.78
C SER A 256 21.40 0.63 -20.97
N ASP A 257 21.81 1.61 -21.78
CA ASP A 257 23.23 1.99 -21.96
C ASP A 257 23.56 3.20 -21.05
N PRO A 258 24.30 3.00 -19.94
CA PRO A 258 24.58 4.06 -18.99
C PRO A 258 25.75 4.94 -19.43
N ALA A 259 25.59 6.25 -19.29
CA ALA A 259 26.74 7.15 -19.30
C ALA A 259 27.68 6.84 -18.11
N THR A 260 29.00 6.92 -18.34
CA THR A 260 30.02 6.61 -17.32
C THR A 260 30.35 7.82 -16.46
N TYR A 261 30.32 7.66 -15.14
CA TYR A 261 30.65 8.66 -14.13
C TYR A 261 31.63 8.11 -13.08
N GLY A 262 32.40 9.00 -12.43
CA GLY A 262 33.38 8.67 -11.39
C GLY A 262 32.77 8.55 -9.98
N LEU A 263 33.54 7.99 -9.03
CA LEU A 263 33.09 7.86 -7.63
C LEU A 263 32.99 9.22 -6.91
N GLU A 264 33.83 10.17 -7.29
CA GLU A 264 33.86 11.53 -6.76
C GLU A 264 32.53 12.28 -6.99
N ASP A 265 31.79 11.93 -8.03
CA ASP A 265 30.51 12.55 -8.37
C ASP A 265 29.39 12.19 -7.37
N LEU A 266 29.59 11.18 -6.52
CA LEU A 266 28.69 10.89 -5.39
C LEU A 266 28.54 12.07 -4.43
N HIS A 267 29.55 12.95 -4.36
CA HIS A 267 29.58 14.12 -3.48
C HIS A 267 29.28 15.43 -4.23
N HIS A 268 28.86 15.35 -5.49
CA HIS A 268 28.58 16.53 -6.30
C HIS A 268 27.38 17.34 -5.74
N ASN A 269 27.44 18.68 -5.79
CA ASN A 269 26.38 19.55 -5.26
C ASN A 269 25.05 19.47 -6.05
N ASN A 270 25.13 19.32 -7.37
CA ASN A 270 23.97 19.04 -8.24
C ASN A 270 23.45 17.60 -8.02
N LEU A 271 22.15 17.46 -7.74
CA LEU A 271 21.49 16.18 -7.45
C LEU A 271 21.48 15.25 -8.66
N ASP A 272 21.15 15.72 -9.85
CA ASP A 272 21.10 14.88 -11.07
C ASP A 272 22.45 14.22 -11.36
N LYS A 273 23.56 14.92 -11.11
CA LYS A 273 24.90 14.32 -11.21
C LYS A 273 25.15 13.25 -10.15
N ARG A 274 24.67 13.41 -8.92
CA ARG A 274 24.75 12.36 -7.89
C ARG A 274 23.94 11.12 -8.30
N LEU A 275 22.74 11.34 -8.85
CA LEU A 275 21.88 10.26 -9.35
C LEU A 275 22.55 9.52 -10.52
N ALA A 276 23.15 10.26 -11.46
CA ALA A 276 23.87 9.68 -12.59
C ALA A 276 25.13 8.90 -12.16
N ALA A 277 25.85 9.38 -11.13
CA ALA A 277 26.97 8.64 -10.53
C ALA A 277 26.52 7.30 -9.93
N MET A 278 25.43 7.30 -9.17
CA MET A 278 24.83 6.08 -8.61
C MET A 278 24.35 5.12 -9.71
N HIS A 279 23.79 5.64 -10.80
CA HIS A 279 23.44 4.84 -11.98
C HIS A 279 24.67 4.16 -12.61
N SER A 280 25.78 4.87 -12.79
CA SER A 280 27.04 4.32 -13.31
C SER A 280 27.62 3.25 -12.37
N ILE A 281 27.56 3.47 -11.06
CA ILE A 281 28.01 2.50 -10.04
C ILE A 281 27.15 1.24 -10.07
N ALA A 282 25.83 1.37 -10.17
CA ALA A 282 24.91 0.24 -10.28
C ALA A 282 25.22 -0.61 -11.52
N ALA A 283 25.48 0.03 -12.67
CA ALA A 283 25.80 -0.66 -13.91
C ALA A 283 27.14 -1.40 -13.88
N THR A 284 28.15 -0.80 -13.24
CA THR A 284 29.49 -1.40 -13.10
C THR A 284 29.61 -2.32 -11.89
N LYS A 285 28.60 -2.34 -11.00
CA LYS A 285 28.59 -3.03 -9.72
C LYS A 285 29.84 -2.72 -8.88
N ASN A 286 30.29 -1.46 -8.90
CA ASN A 286 31.53 -1.05 -8.23
C ASN A 286 31.41 -1.17 -6.71
N THR A 287 32.07 -2.18 -6.13
CA THR A 287 32.04 -2.49 -4.70
C THR A 287 32.74 -1.45 -3.83
N ASP A 288 33.68 -0.68 -4.39
CA ASP A 288 34.40 0.36 -3.64
C ASP A 288 33.46 1.51 -3.20
N ALA A 289 32.29 1.63 -3.84
CA ALA A 289 31.27 2.61 -3.49
C ALA A 289 30.45 2.24 -2.24
N ILE A 290 30.48 0.99 -1.78
CA ILE A 290 29.58 0.49 -0.71
C ILE A 290 29.62 1.38 0.55
N PRO A 291 30.80 1.74 1.12
CA PRO A 291 30.83 2.59 2.31
C PRO A 291 30.20 3.97 2.08
N ALA A 292 30.44 4.58 0.92
CA ALA A 292 29.88 5.89 0.58
C ALA A 292 28.36 5.83 0.36
N LEU A 293 27.85 4.73 -0.18
CA LEU A 293 26.42 4.49 -0.37
C LEU A 293 25.71 4.21 0.96
N ILE A 294 26.30 3.45 1.87
CA ILE A 294 25.75 3.22 3.23
C ILE A 294 25.56 4.55 3.97
N ASN A 295 26.54 5.46 3.89
CA ASN A 295 26.43 6.78 4.48
C ASN A 295 25.28 7.63 3.90
N LYS A 296 24.79 7.29 2.69
CA LYS A 296 23.67 7.98 2.04
C LYS A 296 22.31 7.40 2.42
N LEU A 297 22.24 6.22 3.04
CA LEU A 297 20.97 5.63 3.48
C LEU A 297 20.24 6.50 4.52
N ASN A 298 20.96 7.30 5.30
CA ASN A 298 20.36 8.13 6.35
C ASN A 298 20.27 9.62 6.01
N THR A 299 20.44 10.01 4.74
CA THR A 299 20.34 11.42 4.34
C THR A 299 18.90 11.94 4.34
N ASP A 300 18.74 13.24 4.59
CA ASP A 300 17.45 13.93 4.50
C ASP A 300 16.99 14.10 3.04
N ASP A 301 17.94 14.17 2.10
CA ASP A 301 17.67 14.26 0.66
C ASP A 301 17.09 12.95 0.12
N GLN A 302 15.75 12.90 0.02
CA GLN A 302 15.01 11.66 -0.23
C GLN A 302 15.41 10.99 -1.56
N TRP A 303 15.78 11.77 -2.57
CA TRP A 303 16.20 11.28 -3.89
C TRP A 303 17.56 10.58 -3.84
N THR A 304 18.56 11.21 -3.20
CA THR A 304 19.88 10.59 -2.99
C THR A 304 19.77 9.31 -2.15
N ARG A 305 18.92 9.34 -1.11
CA ARG A 305 18.65 8.18 -0.25
C ARG A 305 18.14 7.00 -1.08
N LEU A 306 17.12 7.22 -1.90
CA LEU A 306 16.51 6.20 -2.74
C LEU A 306 17.47 5.62 -3.77
N ALA A 307 18.21 6.48 -4.47
CA ALA A 307 19.21 6.01 -5.41
C ALA A 307 20.29 5.16 -4.74
N ALA A 308 20.71 5.50 -3.51
CA ALA A 308 21.69 4.71 -2.78
C ALA A 308 21.17 3.30 -2.42
N ILE A 309 19.91 3.19 -1.98
CA ILE A 309 19.24 1.92 -1.67
C ILE A 309 19.31 0.96 -2.87
N TYR A 310 18.84 1.40 -4.03
CA TYR A 310 18.76 0.53 -5.20
C TYR A 310 20.11 0.34 -5.91
N THR A 311 21.06 1.24 -5.70
CA THR A 311 22.46 1.04 -6.15
C THR A 311 23.13 -0.07 -5.34
N LEU A 312 22.94 -0.08 -4.02
CA LEU A 312 23.40 -1.19 -3.17
C LEU A 312 22.73 -2.51 -3.55
N GLY A 313 21.43 -2.47 -3.87
CA GLY A 313 20.70 -3.60 -4.45
C GLY A 313 21.34 -4.14 -5.73
N ALA A 314 21.70 -3.26 -6.68
CA ALA A 314 22.32 -3.63 -7.94
C ALA A 314 23.76 -4.17 -7.78
N ILE A 315 24.52 -3.66 -6.80
CA ILE A 315 25.84 -4.21 -6.42
C ILE A 315 25.69 -5.66 -5.94
N GLY A 316 24.63 -5.97 -5.19
CA GLY A 316 24.26 -7.33 -4.82
C GLY A 316 25.03 -7.85 -3.60
N GLN A 317 25.41 -9.14 -3.64
CA GLN A 317 25.95 -9.88 -2.50
C GLN A 317 27.05 -9.17 -1.68
N PRO A 318 28.03 -8.45 -2.27
CA PRO A 318 29.06 -7.75 -1.50
C PRO A 318 28.51 -6.70 -0.50
N ALA A 319 27.31 -6.15 -0.77
CA ALA A 319 26.68 -5.17 0.11
C ALA A 319 25.92 -5.80 1.29
N VAL A 320 25.64 -7.11 1.29
CA VAL A 320 24.79 -7.78 2.30
C VAL A 320 25.34 -7.62 3.70
N GLN A 321 26.60 -8.00 3.93
CA GLN A 321 27.18 -7.97 5.29
C GLN A 321 27.24 -6.53 5.86
N PRO A 322 27.73 -5.51 5.12
CA PRO A 322 27.67 -4.12 5.58
C PRO A 322 26.26 -3.60 5.88
N LEU A 323 25.23 -4.04 5.12
CA LEU A 323 23.84 -3.68 5.36
C LEU A 323 23.30 -4.34 6.64
N ILE A 324 23.65 -5.60 6.90
CA ILE A 324 23.29 -6.30 8.15
C ILE A 324 23.94 -5.62 9.36
N GLU A 325 25.21 -5.22 9.24
CA GLU A 325 25.90 -4.44 10.28
C GLU A 325 25.21 -3.10 10.54
N THR A 326 24.76 -2.42 9.49
CA THR A 326 23.98 -1.17 9.61
C THR A 326 22.67 -1.40 10.39
N LEU A 327 21.93 -2.48 10.09
CA LEU A 327 20.70 -2.83 10.81
C LEU A 327 20.95 -3.20 12.28
N LEU A 328 22.06 -3.87 12.57
CA LEU A 328 22.42 -4.23 13.94
C LEU A 328 22.83 -3.00 14.75
N ASP A 329 23.58 -2.08 14.17
CA ASP A 329 23.96 -0.82 14.81
C ASP A 329 22.71 0.00 15.18
N THR A 330 21.80 0.24 14.23
CA THR A 330 20.55 0.99 14.51
C THR A 330 19.70 0.31 15.57
N ALA A 331 19.71 -1.02 15.64
CA ALA A 331 18.99 -1.81 16.63
C ALA A 331 19.58 -1.76 18.05
N THR A 332 20.83 -1.33 18.22
CA THR A 332 21.50 -1.21 19.54
C THR A 332 21.29 0.14 20.21
N HIS A 333 21.02 1.20 19.44
CA HIS A 333 20.76 2.55 19.96
C HIS A 333 19.29 2.72 20.41
N LYS A 334 18.87 1.87 21.36
CA LYS A 334 17.48 1.78 21.86
C LYS A 334 16.88 3.09 22.38
N ASP A 335 17.71 3.99 22.89
CA ASP A 335 17.26 5.29 23.42
C ASP A 335 16.97 6.31 22.31
N GLU A 336 17.53 6.11 21.11
CA GLU A 336 17.34 6.98 19.94
C GLU A 336 16.33 6.42 18.94
N ASN A 337 16.24 5.08 18.81
CA ASN A 337 15.34 4.39 17.88
C ASN A 337 14.48 3.31 18.57
N PRO A 338 13.60 3.66 19.51
CA PRO A 338 12.60 2.72 20.00
C PRO A 338 11.68 2.29 18.84
N VAL A 339 11.09 1.10 18.95
CA VAL A 339 9.96 0.71 18.08
C VAL A 339 8.97 1.88 18.06
N PRO A 340 8.57 2.39 16.88
CA PRO A 340 7.80 3.62 16.81
C PRO A 340 6.59 3.57 17.74
N THR A 341 6.45 4.55 18.62
CA THR A 341 5.33 4.65 19.57
C THR A 341 3.97 4.72 18.87
N SER A 342 3.97 4.96 17.57
CA SER A 342 2.83 5.10 16.69
C SER A 342 2.50 3.79 15.94
N TRP A 343 2.87 2.62 16.48
CA TRP A 343 2.62 1.33 15.82
C TRP A 343 1.12 1.03 15.57
N ASN A 344 0.26 1.59 16.41
CA ASN A 344 -1.20 1.51 16.26
C ASN A 344 -1.79 2.66 15.43
N GLU A 345 -1.03 3.74 15.22
CA GLU A 345 -1.47 4.92 14.47
C GLU A 345 -0.35 5.51 13.61
N GLY A 346 -0.50 5.54 12.29
CA GLY A 346 0.51 6.13 11.44
C GLY A 346 1.26 5.10 10.59
N ALA A 347 2.02 5.60 9.64
CA ALA A 347 2.83 4.76 8.78
C ALA A 347 4.20 4.55 9.46
N ILE A 348 4.70 3.32 9.38
CA ILE A 348 5.98 2.91 9.93
C ILE A 348 7.00 2.97 8.79
N SER A 349 8.07 3.72 8.97
CA SER A 349 9.22 3.67 8.06
C SER A 349 10.21 2.63 8.55
N MET A 350 10.47 1.64 7.70
CA MET A 350 11.51 0.64 7.95
C MET A 350 12.89 1.22 7.62
N GLU A 351 13.93 0.54 8.08
CA GLU A 351 15.31 0.96 7.82
C GLU A 351 15.62 0.89 6.31
N ASP A 352 16.29 1.90 5.77
CA ASP A 352 16.65 1.94 4.34
C ASP A 352 17.57 0.76 3.95
N ALA A 353 18.35 0.25 4.90
CA ALA A 353 19.15 -0.96 4.72
C ALA A 353 18.29 -2.22 4.45
N VAL A 354 17.07 -2.30 5.01
CA VAL A 354 16.14 -3.39 4.68
C VAL A 354 15.72 -3.32 3.22
N HIS A 355 15.33 -2.15 2.73
CA HIS A 355 14.93 -2.01 1.32
C HIS A 355 16.07 -2.38 0.37
N ALA A 356 17.33 -2.09 0.73
CA ALA A 356 18.49 -2.51 -0.05
C ALA A 356 18.66 -4.04 -0.01
N LEU A 357 18.55 -4.68 1.17
CA LEU A 357 18.62 -6.14 1.30
C LEU A 357 17.52 -6.86 0.52
N VAL A 358 16.30 -6.31 0.50
CA VAL A 358 15.19 -6.80 -0.33
C VAL A 358 15.55 -6.72 -1.81
N ALA A 359 16.10 -5.59 -2.26
CA ALA A 359 16.50 -5.39 -3.64
C ALA A 359 17.66 -6.31 -4.08
N ILE A 360 18.57 -6.69 -3.16
CA ILE A 360 19.62 -7.71 -3.41
C ILE A 360 19.01 -9.10 -3.66
N GLY A 361 17.88 -9.42 -3.01
CA GLY A 361 17.20 -10.70 -3.17
C GLY A 361 17.86 -11.86 -2.42
N THR A 362 17.91 -13.04 -3.05
CA THR A 362 18.32 -14.33 -2.44
C THR A 362 19.55 -14.28 -1.51
N PRO A 363 20.65 -13.58 -1.84
CA PRO A 363 21.82 -13.50 -0.95
C PRO A 363 21.53 -12.95 0.46
N SER A 364 20.44 -12.21 0.63
CA SER A 364 20.01 -11.64 1.91
C SER A 364 19.20 -12.60 2.78
N LEU A 365 18.72 -13.73 2.25
CA LEU A 365 17.76 -14.61 2.94
C LEU A 365 18.30 -15.16 4.26
N ASP A 366 19.45 -15.83 4.24
CA ASP A 366 19.99 -16.48 5.44
C ASP A 366 20.35 -15.46 6.55
N PRO A 367 21.03 -14.33 6.24
CA PRO A 367 21.24 -13.28 7.23
C PRO A 367 19.94 -12.72 7.82
N LEU A 368 18.92 -12.47 7.00
CA LEU A 368 17.62 -11.98 7.47
C LEU A 368 16.89 -13.00 8.34
N ILE A 369 16.93 -14.29 7.99
CA ILE A 369 16.37 -15.37 8.83
C ILE A 369 17.06 -15.41 10.18
N GLY A 370 18.40 -15.25 10.22
CA GLY A 370 19.15 -15.18 11.48
C GLY A 370 18.73 -13.99 12.35
N LEU A 371 18.40 -12.84 11.75
CA LEU A 371 17.95 -11.65 12.49
C LEU A 371 16.58 -11.80 13.15
N LEU A 372 15.75 -12.77 12.74
CA LEU A 372 14.48 -13.08 13.42
C LEU A 372 14.68 -13.60 14.86
N GLU A 373 15.88 -14.02 15.23
CA GLU A 373 16.22 -14.50 16.57
C GLU A 373 17.03 -13.46 17.37
N ASN A 374 17.19 -12.24 16.83
CA ASN A 374 17.94 -11.18 17.48
C ASN A 374 17.26 -10.69 18.76
N SER A 375 18.07 -10.33 19.77
CA SER A 375 17.57 -9.77 21.03
C SER A 375 16.83 -8.43 20.89
N SER A 376 17.15 -7.64 19.86
CA SER A 376 16.49 -6.38 19.57
C SER A 376 15.16 -6.62 18.84
N GLU A 377 14.08 -6.10 19.40
CA GLU A 377 12.74 -6.14 18.80
C GLU A 377 12.73 -5.48 17.42
N TRP A 378 13.42 -4.35 17.26
CA TRP A 378 13.47 -3.61 16.00
C TRP A 378 14.19 -4.37 14.89
N ALA A 379 15.25 -5.11 15.22
CA ALA A 379 15.93 -5.99 14.27
C ALA A 379 15.01 -7.11 13.78
N ARG A 380 14.24 -7.75 14.69
CA ARG A 380 13.28 -8.80 14.34
C ARG A 380 12.16 -8.26 13.44
N ILE A 381 11.64 -7.07 13.74
CA ILE A 381 10.61 -6.39 12.93
C ILE A 381 11.12 -6.13 11.52
N ASN A 382 12.30 -5.51 11.38
CA ASN A 382 12.90 -5.20 10.09
C ASN A 382 13.18 -6.47 9.27
N ALA A 383 13.68 -7.52 9.91
CA ALA A 383 13.90 -8.82 9.28
C ALA A 383 12.60 -9.46 8.78
N ALA A 384 11.55 -9.47 9.60
CA ALA A 384 10.25 -10.00 9.20
C ALA A 384 9.66 -9.21 8.02
N PHE A 385 9.76 -7.88 8.04
CA PHE A 385 9.31 -7.03 6.93
C PHE A 385 10.09 -7.33 5.65
N ALA A 386 11.43 -7.40 5.72
CA ALA A 386 12.29 -7.70 4.59
C ALA A 386 11.87 -9.02 3.91
N LEU A 387 11.73 -10.09 4.71
CA LEU A 387 11.34 -11.40 4.24
C LEU A 387 9.94 -11.41 3.61
N GLY A 388 9.01 -10.59 4.12
CA GLY A 388 7.70 -10.39 3.51
C GLY A 388 7.75 -9.68 2.15
N GLU A 389 8.61 -8.67 2.01
CA GLU A 389 8.79 -7.93 0.74
C GLU A 389 9.54 -8.73 -0.32
N MET A 390 10.38 -9.69 0.10
CA MET A 390 11.00 -10.70 -0.76
C MET A 390 10.02 -11.79 -1.24
N ASP A 391 8.75 -11.70 -0.83
CA ASP A 391 7.66 -12.49 -1.36
C ASP A 391 7.87 -14.03 -1.30
N THR A 392 7.34 -14.76 -2.27
CA THR A 392 7.54 -16.20 -2.43
C THR A 392 9.00 -16.65 -2.45
N LEU A 393 9.99 -15.78 -2.75
CA LEU A 393 11.41 -16.13 -2.66
C LEU A 393 11.83 -16.46 -1.21
N ALA A 394 11.16 -15.89 -0.22
CA ALA A 394 11.44 -16.13 1.20
C ALA A 394 10.71 -17.35 1.79
N ALA A 395 10.24 -18.31 0.96
CA ALA A 395 9.54 -19.51 1.43
C ALA A 395 10.32 -20.31 2.50
N GLN A 396 11.65 -20.31 2.44
CA GLN A 396 12.50 -20.98 3.46
C GLN A 396 12.44 -20.31 4.85
N ALA A 397 11.97 -19.06 4.94
CA ALA A 397 11.82 -18.34 6.19
C ALA A 397 10.51 -18.67 6.94
N VAL A 398 9.57 -19.38 6.30
CA VAL A 398 8.25 -19.69 6.90
C VAL A 398 8.36 -20.33 8.29
N PRO A 399 9.24 -21.33 8.53
CA PRO A 399 9.37 -21.91 9.87
C PRO A 399 9.85 -20.89 10.92
N ALA A 400 10.75 -19.97 10.56
CA ALA A 400 11.27 -18.95 11.48
C ALA A 400 10.23 -17.86 11.75
N LEU A 401 9.54 -17.37 10.71
CA LEU A 401 8.43 -16.41 10.84
C LEU A 401 7.26 -16.99 11.65
N THR A 402 7.00 -18.29 11.51
CA THR A 402 5.96 -18.98 12.31
C THR A 402 6.31 -18.96 13.80
N ARG A 403 7.59 -19.11 14.17
CA ARG A 403 8.03 -18.94 15.57
C ARG A 403 7.83 -17.51 16.07
N CYS A 404 8.01 -16.50 15.22
CA CYS A 404 7.78 -15.10 15.57
C CYS A 404 6.31 -14.79 15.92
N LEU A 405 5.35 -15.64 15.54
CA LEU A 405 3.95 -15.50 15.96
C LEU A 405 3.72 -15.78 17.46
N ASP A 406 4.72 -16.34 18.14
CA ASP A 406 4.74 -16.51 19.60
C ASP A 406 5.52 -15.40 20.32
N ASP A 407 6.09 -14.41 19.61
CA ASP A 407 6.89 -13.32 20.20
C ASP A 407 6.09 -12.51 21.25
N ALA A 408 6.76 -12.02 22.28
CA ALA A 408 6.16 -11.19 23.33
C ALA A 408 5.61 -9.86 22.78
N SER A 409 6.30 -9.30 21.77
CA SER A 409 5.90 -8.07 21.11
C SER A 409 4.82 -8.33 20.05
N HIS A 410 3.69 -7.63 20.17
CA HIS A 410 2.67 -7.64 19.13
C HIS A 410 3.18 -7.03 17.82
N CYS A 411 4.20 -6.16 17.85
CA CYS A 411 4.78 -5.56 16.65
C CYS A 411 5.48 -6.62 15.79
N VAL A 412 6.28 -7.48 16.43
CA VAL A 412 6.91 -8.63 15.77
C VAL A 412 5.86 -9.60 15.23
N VAL A 413 4.85 -9.95 16.04
CA VAL A 413 3.77 -10.86 15.63
C VAL A 413 3.03 -10.32 14.40
N ARG A 414 2.69 -9.02 14.38
CA ARG A 414 2.00 -8.38 13.25
C ARG A 414 2.84 -8.40 11.98
N THR A 415 4.10 -7.98 12.05
CA THR A 415 4.98 -7.96 10.87
C THR A 415 5.27 -9.36 10.36
N ALA A 416 5.48 -10.35 11.25
CA ALA A 416 5.64 -11.74 10.85
C ALA A 416 4.37 -12.32 10.21
N THR A 417 3.19 -11.96 10.73
CA THR A 417 1.89 -12.34 10.15
C THR A 417 1.74 -11.78 8.74
N ASP A 418 2.03 -10.49 8.53
CA ASP A 418 1.98 -9.86 7.21
C ASP A 418 3.00 -10.51 6.25
N ALA A 419 4.20 -10.81 6.72
CA ALA A 419 5.23 -11.48 5.93
C ALA A 419 4.76 -12.87 5.45
N LEU A 420 4.20 -13.69 6.34
CA LEU A 420 3.60 -14.98 5.98
C LEU A 420 2.46 -14.82 4.95
N GLY A 421 1.67 -13.75 5.09
CA GLY A 421 0.61 -13.37 4.15
C GLY A 421 1.10 -12.91 2.78
N SER A 422 2.31 -12.39 2.66
CA SER A 422 2.95 -12.06 1.38
C SER A 422 3.64 -13.30 0.77
N ILE A 423 4.32 -14.10 1.59
CA ILE A 423 5.03 -15.32 1.14
C ILE A 423 4.03 -16.38 0.63
N ARG A 424 2.91 -16.60 1.34
CA ARG A 424 1.81 -17.53 0.97
C ARG A 424 2.27 -18.97 0.65
N ARG A 425 3.46 -19.39 1.06
CA ARG A 425 3.97 -20.76 0.92
C ARG A 425 3.91 -21.49 2.24
N ASN A 426 3.75 -22.81 2.17
CA ASN A 426 3.71 -23.70 3.34
C ASN A 426 2.65 -23.28 4.38
N SER A 427 1.49 -22.78 3.93
CA SER A 427 0.43 -22.22 4.79
C SER A 427 -0.04 -23.16 5.90
N LYS A 428 -0.03 -24.47 5.65
CA LYS A 428 -0.36 -25.50 6.64
C LYS A 428 0.49 -25.42 7.92
N GLU A 429 1.70 -24.88 7.86
CA GLU A 429 2.59 -24.74 9.02
C GLU A 429 2.13 -23.64 9.98
N PHE A 430 1.53 -22.56 9.47
CA PHE A 430 1.18 -21.39 10.28
C PHE A 430 -0.33 -21.17 10.44
N ILE A 431 -1.19 -21.80 9.63
CA ILE A 431 -2.66 -21.70 9.78
C ILE A 431 -3.10 -21.99 11.23
N PRO A 432 -2.69 -23.09 11.89
CA PRO A 432 -3.12 -23.37 13.28
C PRO A 432 -2.73 -22.26 14.27
N VAL A 433 -1.61 -21.58 14.01
CA VAL A 433 -1.11 -20.48 14.83
C VAL A 433 -1.97 -19.22 14.60
N LEU A 434 -2.34 -18.91 13.35
CA LEU A 434 -3.24 -17.82 13.03
C LEU A 434 -4.67 -18.04 13.59
N GLU A 435 -5.17 -19.28 13.53
CA GLU A 435 -6.45 -19.66 14.15
C GLU A 435 -6.46 -19.36 15.66
N ARG A 436 -5.34 -19.65 16.33
CA ARG A 436 -5.16 -19.32 17.75
C ARG A 436 -5.10 -17.81 17.98
N LEU A 437 -4.42 -17.04 17.14
CA LEU A 437 -4.35 -15.57 17.25
C LEU A 437 -5.74 -14.91 17.09
N LEU A 438 -6.64 -15.48 16.27
CA LEU A 438 -8.02 -14.99 16.17
C LEU A 438 -8.84 -15.19 17.46
N LYS A 439 -8.54 -16.23 18.25
CA LYS A 439 -9.34 -16.62 19.43
C LYS A 439 -8.75 -16.18 20.77
N VAL A 440 -7.45 -16.26 20.90
CA VAL A 440 -6.74 -16.14 22.18
C VAL A 440 -5.90 -14.87 22.18
N GLY A 441 -6.38 -13.87 22.89
CA GLY A 441 -5.64 -12.65 23.16
C GLY A 441 -4.68 -12.79 24.34
N ARG A 442 -3.69 -11.91 24.39
CA ARG A 442 -2.81 -11.75 25.55
C ARG A 442 -3.29 -10.57 26.41
N PRO A 443 -3.30 -10.67 27.75
CA PRO A 443 -3.73 -9.57 28.63
C PRO A 443 -2.99 -8.26 28.38
N GLU A 444 -1.70 -8.34 28.05
CA GLU A 444 -0.82 -7.20 27.77
C GLU A 444 -1.24 -6.44 26.51
N TRP A 445 -2.00 -7.06 25.63
CA TRP A 445 -2.45 -6.49 24.35
C TRP A 445 -3.91 -6.01 24.40
N GLN A 446 -4.56 -6.03 25.57
CA GLN A 446 -5.96 -5.60 25.74
C GLN A 446 -6.11 -4.12 26.12
N MET A 447 -5.01 -3.44 26.44
CA MET A 447 -5.08 -2.02 26.77
C MET A 447 -5.34 -1.22 25.50
N PRO A 448 -6.46 -0.47 25.41
CA PRO A 448 -6.74 0.35 24.25
C PRO A 448 -5.71 1.47 24.17
N ASP A 449 -5.31 1.76 22.94
CA ASP A 449 -4.56 2.97 22.61
C ASP A 449 -5.57 4.02 22.08
N ARG A 450 -5.11 4.97 21.28
CA ARG A 450 -5.96 5.94 20.60
C ARG A 450 -7.06 5.27 19.78
N ARG A 451 -8.23 5.93 19.74
CA ARG A 451 -9.46 5.50 19.04
C ARG A 451 -10.10 4.22 19.58
N ASP A 452 -9.73 3.81 20.79
CA ASP A 452 -10.26 2.62 21.48
C ASP A 452 -9.90 1.28 20.81
N TRP A 453 -8.84 1.26 19.99
CA TRP A 453 -8.30 0.03 19.40
C TRP A 453 -7.21 -0.55 20.26
N THR A 454 -7.25 -1.87 20.44
CA THR A 454 -6.21 -2.60 21.16
C THR A 454 -5.17 -3.16 20.18
N PRO A 455 -3.92 -3.41 20.62
CA PRO A 455 -2.97 -4.17 19.82
C PRO A 455 -3.50 -5.54 19.41
N TYR A 456 -4.34 -6.17 20.23
CA TYR A 456 -4.94 -7.46 19.91
C TYR A 456 -5.94 -7.40 18.75
N ASP A 457 -6.75 -6.33 18.67
CA ASP A 457 -7.61 -6.10 17.51
C ASP A 457 -6.81 -6.11 16.21
N GLN A 458 -5.62 -5.50 16.24
CA GLN A 458 -4.78 -5.38 15.07
C GLN A 458 -4.16 -6.72 14.68
N VAL A 459 -3.66 -7.50 15.65
CA VAL A 459 -3.20 -8.88 15.42
C VAL A 459 -4.31 -9.73 14.75
N ARG A 460 -5.57 -9.61 15.20
CA ARG A 460 -6.69 -10.32 14.58
C ARG A 460 -6.97 -9.85 13.16
N VAL A 461 -6.89 -8.55 12.88
CA VAL A 461 -7.06 -8.03 11.52
C VAL A 461 -5.94 -8.52 10.59
N ASN A 462 -4.68 -8.51 11.03
CA ASN A 462 -3.57 -9.08 10.28
C ASN A 462 -3.82 -10.56 9.97
N ALA A 463 -4.21 -11.36 10.96
CA ALA A 463 -4.51 -12.78 10.77
C ALA A 463 -5.68 -13.01 9.79
N ALA A 464 -6.78 -12.26 9.94
CA ALA A 464 -7.93 -12.33 9.03
C ALA A 464 -7.54 -11.96 7.59
N MET A 465 -6.73 -10.91 7.41
CA MET A 465 -6.22 -10.50 6.10
C MET A 465 -5.31 -11.57 5.47
N VAL A 466 -4.51 -12.31 6.25
CA VAL A 466 -3.74 -13.45 5.74
C VAL A 466 -4.66 -14.55 5.22
N PHE A 467 -5.72 -14.91 5.94
CA PHE A 467 -6.71 -15.86 5.44
C PHE A 467 -7.36 -15.38 4.14
N THR A 468 -7.65 -14.07 4.04
CA THR A 468 -8.13 -13.46 2.79
C THR A 468 -7.15 -13.65 1.63
N ARG A 469 -5.85 -13.42 1.87
CA ARG A 469 -4.80 -13.61 0.85
C ARG A 469 -4.60 -15.07 0.47
N LEU A 470 -4.71 -16.01 1.42
CA LEU A 470 -4.58 -17.44 1.16
C LEU A 470 -5.73 -17.97 0.28
N GLY A 471 -6.93 -17.40 0.39
CA GLY A 471 -8.09 -17.83 -0.40
C GLY A 471 -8.40 -19.31 -0.17
N LYS A 472 -8.41 -20.12 -1.23
CA LYS A 472 -8.71 -21.57 -1.13
C LYS A 472 -7.73 -22.34 -0.24
N ASP A 473 -6.49 -21.87 -0.10
CA ASP A 473 -5.50 -22.53 0.77
C ASP A 473 -5.85 -22.39 2.27
N ALA A 474 -6.78 -21.50 2.62
CA ALA A 474 -7.32 -21.33 3.97
C ALA A 474 -8.53 -22.23 4.28
N ILE A 475 -8.90 -23.18 3.40
CA ILE A 475 -10.11 -24.01 3.56
C ILE A 475 -10.19 -24.73 4.91
N SER A 476 -9.06 -25.11 5.51
CA SER A 476 -9.05 -25.77 6.83
C SER A 476 -9.57 -24.87 7.96
N ALA A 477 -9.49 -23.55 7.79
CA ALA A 477 -9.97 -22.56 8.74
C ALA A 477 -11.43 -22.13 8.49
N GLU A 478 -12.15 -22.73 7.52
CA GLU A 478 -13.49 -22.30 7.13
C GLU A 478 -14.47 -22.21 8.31
N ALA A 479 -14.54 -23.25 9.14
CA ALA A 479 -15.44 -23.28 10.29
C ALA A 479 -15.12 -22.17 11.30
N LEU A 480 -13.83 -21.84 11.48
CA LEU A 480 -13.43 -20.70 12.32
C LEU A 480 -13.81 -19.38 11.67
N LEU A 481 -13.60 -19.22 10.36
CA LEU A 481 -13.91 -17.99 9.66
C LEU A 481 -15.43 -17.69 9.70
N LEU A 482 -16.28 -18.72 9.65
CA LEU A 482 -17.72 -18.60 9.87
C LEU A 482 -18.05 -18.05 11.26
N ASP A 483 -17.42 -18.56 12.32
CA ASP A 483 -17.56 -18.03 13.68
C ASP A 483 -17.03 -16.59 13.79
N THR A 484 -15.93 -16.29 13.10
CA THR A 484 -15.25 -14.99 13.07
C THR A 484 -16.10 -13.88 12.42
N LEU A 485 -17.15 -14.22 11.67
CA LEU A 485 -18.13 -13.24 11.19
C LEU A 485 -18.83 -12.51 12.35
N SER A 486 -18.86 -13.09 13.55
CA SER A 486 -19.41 -12.47 14.75
C SER A 486 -18.40 -11.65 15.55
N ASP A 487 -17.16 -11.48 15.05
CA ASP A 487 -16.13 -10.71 15.75
C ASP A 487 -16.62 -9.26 15.99
N PRO A 488 -16.46 -8.71 17.21
CA PRO A 488 -16.91 -7.34 17.52
C PRO A 488 -16.15 -6.28 16.71
N ASN A 489 -14.97 -6.60 16.22
CA ASN A 489 -14.19 -5.76 15.34
C ASN A 489 -14.65 -5.91 13.88
N GLY A 490 -15.35 -4.90 13.37
CA GLY A 490 -15.89 -4.93 12.01
C GLY A 490 -14.87 -5.14 10.89
N HIS A 491 -13.58 -4.82 11.10
CA HIS A 491 -12.55 -5.12 10.11
C HIS A 491 -12.18 -6.60 10.09
N VAL A 492 -12.11 -7.25 11.25
CA VAL A 492 -11.88 -8.70 11.36
C VAL A 492 -13.01 -9.46 10.65
N ALA A 493 -14.26 -9.12 10.97
CA ALA A 493 -15.43 -9.71 10.32
C ALA A 493 -15.45 -9.47 8.80
N ALA A 494 -15.08 -8.27 8.33
CA ALA A 494 -15.03 -7.97 6.90
C ALA A 494 -13.96 -8.77 6.14
N PHE A 495 -12.76 -8.95 6.72
CA PHE A 495 -11.73 -9.81 6.12
C PHE A 495 -12.09 -11.29 6.19
N ALA A 496 -12.74 -11.75 7.26
CA ALA A 496 -13.26 -13.11 7.35
C ALA A 496 -14.33 -13.38 6.29
N LEU A 497 -15.23 -12.43 6.06
CA LEU A 497 -16.24 -12.49 5.00
C LEU A 497 -15.59 -12.64 3.61
N GLU A 498 -14.58 -11.80 3.31
CA GLU A 498 -13.87 -11.89 2.03
C GLU A 498 -13.04 -13.18 1.91
N ALA A 499 -12.47 -13.68 3.02
CA ALA A 499 -11.78 -14.96 3.04
C ALA A 499 -12.74 -16.13 2.71
N LEU A 500 -13.92 -16.16 3.33
CA LEU A 500 -14.98 -17.15 3.03
C LEU A 500 -15.43 -17.07 1.57
N ARG A 501 -15.64 -15.85 1.05
CA ARG A 501 -15.98 -15.64 -0.37
C ARG A 501 -14.92 -16.21 -1.31
N ARG A 502 -13.64 -16.11 -0.94
CA ARG A 502 -12.50 -16.64 -1.73
C ARG A 502 -12.29 -18.14 -1.57
N ILE A 503 -12.60 -18.71 -0.41
CA ILE A 503 -12.68 -20.17 -0.19
C ILE A 503 -13.77 -20.75 -1.10
N GLY A 504 -14.95 -20.13 -1.10
CA GLY A 504 -15.99 -20.36 -2.09
C GLY A 504 -16.65 -21.74 -2.05
N THR A 505 -16.58 -22.45 -0.92
CA THR A 505 -17.40 -23.65 -0.69
C THR A 505 -18.87 -23.27 -0.52
N PRO A 506 -19.83 -24.19 -0.73
CA PRO A 506 -21.24 -23.89 -0.50
C PRO A 506 -21.52 -23.37 0.93
N SER A 507 -20.93 -24.02 1.94
CA SER A 507 -21.03 -23.60 3.35
C SER A 507 -20.48 -22.19 3.59
N ALA A 508 -19.30 -21.87 3.04
CA ALA A 508 -18.75 -20.52 3.12
C ALA A 508 -19.65 -19.48 2.43
N MET A 509 -20.19 -19.78 1.26
CA MET A 509 -21.07 -18.88 0.52
C MET A 509 -22.43 -18.69 1.21
N ASP A 510 -23.00 -19.75 1.80
CA ASP A 510 -24.23 -19.67 2.60
C ASP A 510 -24.01 -18.77 3.83
N GLY A 511 -22.89 -18.93 4.54
CA GLY A 511 -22.53 -18.07 5.67
C GLY A 511 -22.30 -16.60 5.28
N VAL A 512 -21.65 -16.36 4.13
CA VAL A 512 -21.52 -15.00 3.55
C VAL A 512 -22.90 -14.39 3.30
N MET A 513 -23.81 -15.15 2.68
CA MET A 513 -25.17 -14.68 2.38
C MET A 513 -25.99 -14.42 3.65
N GLU A 514 -25.92 -15.31 4.65
CA GLU A 514 -26.60 -15.12 5.94
C GLU A 514 -26.10 -13.86 6.67
N TYR A 515 -24.78 -13.67 6.71
CA TYR A 515 -24.16 -12.49 7.31
C TYR A 515 -24.62 -11.20 6.64
N LEU A 516 -24.64 -11.16 5.30
CA LEU A 516 -25.06 -9.98 4.54
C LEU A 516 -26.57 -9.73 4.66
N MET A 517 -27.40 -10.78 4.67
CA MET A 517 -28.86 -10.65 4.78
C MET A 517 -29.32 -9.98 6.08
N THR A 518 -28.56 -10.14 7.16
CA THR A 518 -28.83 -9.49 8.46
C THR A 518 -28.29 -8.07 8.58
N ARG A 519 -27.50 -7.61 7.61
CA ARG A 519 -26.81 -6.30 7.60
C ARG A 519 -27.14 -5.44 6.38
N ARG A 520 -28.19 -5.80 5.63
CA ARG A 520 -28.66 -5.03 4.49
C ARG A 520 -29.29 -3.70 4.94
N TRP A 521 -29.13 -2.68 4.12
CA TRP A 521 -29.71 -1.36 4.33
C TRP A 521 -30.93 -1.18 3.41
N ASP A 522 -32.06 -0.75 3.98
CA ASP A 522 -33.24 -0.33 3.21
C ASP A 522 -33.27 1.20 3.18
N GLU A 523 -32.85 1.77 2.06
CA GLU A 523 -32.80 3.24 1.90
C GLU A 523 -34.19 3.89 1.77
N SER A 524 -35.25 3.10 1.62
CA SER A 524 -36.62 3.64 1.55
C SER A 524 -37.22 3.92 2.94
N ILE A 525 -36.59 3.41 3.99
CA ILE A 525 -36.99 3.63 5.38
C ILE A 525 -36.46 4.99 5.85
N GLU A 526 -37.37 5.94 5.97
CA GLU A 526 -37.12 7.29 6.50
C GLU A 526 -38.08 7.58 7.67
N LYS A 527 -37.96 8.75 8.33
CA LYS A 527 -38.82 9.10 9.49
C LYS A 527 -40.33 8.93 9.21
N GLY A 528 -40.77 9.14 7.97
CA GLY A 528 -42.16 8.97 7.54
C GLY A 528 -42.55 7.54 7.11
N ARG A 529 -41.58 6.62 7.01
CA ARG A 529 -41.72 5.25 6.49
C ARG A 529 -40.92 4.26 7.34
N LEU A 530 -41.22 4.21 8.64
CA LEU A 530 -40.48 3.38 9.60
C LEU A 530 -40.87 1.88 9.59
N PHE A 531 -41.92 1.50 8.84
CA PHE A 531 -42.54 0.17 8.87
C PHE A 531 -42.79 -0.39 7.48
#